data_AF-A0A1Q3EV07-F1
#
_entry.id   AF-A0A1Q3EV07-F1
#
_cell.length_a   1.000
_cell.length_b   1.000
_cell.length_c   1.000
_cell.angle_alpha   90.00
_cell.angle_beta   90.00
_cell.angle_gamma   90.00
#
_symmetry.space_group_name_H-M   'P 1'
#
loop_
_entity.id
_entity.type
_entity.pdbx_description
1 polymer ?
#
loop_
_entity_poly.entity_id
_entity_poly.type
_entity_poly.pdbx_seq_one_letter_code
_entity_poly.pdbx_strand_id
1 'polypeptide(L)'
;FQRFTSLGIKELFLEHCESEIIYTTDHHDRCLMRKLEVEMDTEENKTYIKCMLEVFGYWTGREKFDEQALLKDYHQAGIKDRDKAVVESYRNCIKNYGFSTNPMKVLDCVTKDKDFPKVINAKREKNSHWKPDWVQAYCGGM
;
A
#
# COMPACT_ATOMS: atom_id res chain seq x y z
N PHE A 1 9.15 -0.98 -11.58
CA PHE A 1 8.95 0.49 -11.64
C PHE A 1 9.91 1.09 -10.64
N GLN A 2 10.90 1.88 -11.07
CA GLN A 2 11.93 2.40 -10.15
C GLN A 2 11.45 3.71 -9.52
N ARG A 3 11.49 3.82 -8.19
CA ARG A 3 11.07 5.01 -7.43
C ARG A 3 12.30 5.70 -6.84
N PHE A 4 12.49 6.96 -7.19
CA PHE A 4 13.64 7.75 -6.75
C PHE A 4 13.39 8.52 -5.44
N THR A 5 12.16 8.47 -4.90
CA THR A 5 11.75 9.23 -3.71
C THR A 5 10.90 8.37 -2.78
N SER A 6 11.19 8.44 -1.48
CA SER A 6 10.35 7.81 -0.46
C SER A 6 8.93 8.38 -0.48
N LEU A 7 7.96 7.50 -0.29
CA LEU A 7 6.54 7.83 -0.15
C LEU A 7 6.26 8.56 1.17
N GLY A 8 7.11 8.43 2.19
CA GLY A 8 6.81 8.94 3.54
C GLY A 8 5.74 8.13 4.28
N ILE A 9 5.49 6.88 3.86
CA ILE A 9 4.70 5.91 4.61
C ILE A 9 5.55 5.41 5.78
N LYS A 10 4.99 5.48 6.99
CA LYS A 10 5.61 4.89 8.18
C LYS A 10 5.51 3.37 8.08
N GLU A 11 6.53 2.69 8.60
CA GLU A 11 6.60 1.23 8.58
C GLU A 11 5.32 0.58 9.13
N LEU A 12 4.68 -0.22 8.29
CA LEU A 12 3.53 -1.05 8.61
C LEU A 12 4.01 -2.42 9.10
N PHE A 13 3.28 -3.04 10.01
CA PHE A 13 3.45 -4.44 10.37
C PHE A 13 2.14 -5.18 10.14
N LEU A 14 2.08 -5.97 9.07
CA LEU A 14 0.85 -6.71 8.71
C LEU A 14 1.14 -8.20 8.87
N GLU A 15 1.19 -8.67 10.12
CA GLU A 15 1.64 -10.02 10.48
C GLU A 15 1.05 -11.13 9.58
N HIS A 16 -0.25 -11.11 9.34
CA HIS A 16 -0.92 -12.08 8.47
C HIS A 16 -0.46 -12.02 7.00
N CYS A 17 -0.15 -10.84 6.48
CA CYS A 17 0.39 -10.72 5.12
C CYS A 17 1.87 -11.10 5.07
N GLU A 18 2.60 -10.86 6.16
CA GLU A 18 4.04 -11.17 6.24
C GLU A 18 4.31 -12.66 6.41
N SER A 19 3.37 -13.45 6.94
CA SER A 19 3.49 -14.91 7.05
C SER A 19 3.58 -15.62 5.71
N GLU A 20 3.15 -14.96 4.62
CA GLU A 20 3.22 -15.47 3.25
C GLU A 20 4.55 -15.15 2.55
N ILE A 21 5.44 -14.39 3.20
CA ILE A 21 6.74 -14.01 2.64
C ILE A 21 7.78 -15.07 3.03
N ILE A 22 8.20 -15.88 2.06
CA ILE A 22 9.04 -17.06 2.23
C ILE A 22 10.50 -16.76 1.83
N TYR A 23 10.72 -16.00 0.75
CA TYR A 23 12.01 -15.85 0.09
C TYR A 23 12.71 -14.52 0.42
N THR A 24 11.95 -13.45 0.61
CA THR A 24 12.53 -12.15 1.00
C THR A 24 13.07 -12.23 2.42
N THR A 25 14.39 -12.36 2.52
CA THR A 25 15.14 -12.42 3.79
C THR A 25 15.95 -11.17 4.05
N ASP A 26 16.20 -10.37 3.01
CA ASP A 26 16.91 -9.11 3.11
C ASP A 26 16.12 -8.08 3.92
N HIS A 27 16.81 -7.43 4.85
CA HIS A 27 16.24 -6.46 5.78
C HIS A 27 15.75 -5.20 5.08
N HIS A 28 16.49 -4.74 4.06
CA HIS A 28 16.11 -3.56 3.28
C HIS A 28 14.85 -3.85 2.47
N ASP A 29 14.76 -5.00 1.80
CA ASP A 29 13.58 -5.40 1.04
C ASP A 29 12.34 -5.53 1.93
N ARG A 30 12.47 -6.13 3.13
CA ARG A 30 11.39 -6.16 4.13
C ARG A 30 10.94 -4.76 4.54
N CYS A 31 11.87 -3.83 4.74
CA CYS A 31 11.52 -2.44 5.02
C CYS A 31 10.76 -1.79 3.86
N LEU A 32 11.21 -1.99 2.60
CA LEU A 32 10.51 -1.48 1.42
C LEU A 32 9.09 -2.05 1.32
N MET A 33 8.89 -3.34 1.58
CA MET A 33 7.57 -3.97 1.65
C MET A 33 6.67 -3.31 2.70
N ARG A 34 7.18 -3.06 3.90
CA ARG A 34 6.44 -2.43 4.98
C ARG A 34 6.17 -0.93 4.78
N LYS A 35 6.94 -0.27 3.91
CA LYS A 35 6.70 1.11 3.47
C LYS A 35 5.89 1.20 2.17
N LEU A 36 5.51 0.06 1.59
CA LEU A 36 4.84 -0.03 0.28
C LEU A 36 5.66 0.58 -0.87
N GLU A 37 6.99 0.53 -0.75
CA GLU A 37 7.99 1.03 -1.70
C GLU A 37 8.58 -0.13 -2.53
N VAL A 38 7.80 -1.19 -2.75
CA VAL A 38 8.24 -2.40 -3.46
C VAL A 38 8.40 -2.13 -4.96
N GLU A 39 9.57 -2.42 -5.51
CA GLU A 39 9.89 -2.10 -6.91
C GLU A 39 9.78 -3.30 -7.88
N MET A 40 9.98 -4.52 -7.36
CA MET A 40 10.01 -5.74 -8.15
C MET A 40 8.64 -6.41 -8.23
N ASP A 41 8.21 -6.78 -9.44
CA ASP A 41 6.93 -7.45 -9.71
C ASP A 41 7.04 -8.99 -9.60
N THR A 42 7.50 -9.48 -8.45
CA THR A 42 7.59 -10.92 -8.14
C THR A 42 6.25 -11.48 -7.64
N GLU A 43 6.03 -12.78 -7.75
CA GLU A 43 4.80 -13.41 -7.22
C GLU A 43 4.65 -13.24 -5.70
N GLU A 44 5.75 -13.30 -4.95
CA GLU A 44 5.74 -13.04 -3.50
C GLU A 44 5.28 -11.61 -3.19
N ASN A 45 5.81 -10.62 -3.91
CA ASN A 45 5.41 -9.23 -3.74
C ASN A 45 3.95 -9.01 -4.14
N LYS A 46 3.47 -9.64 -5.23
CA LYS A 46 2.07 -9.60 -5.62
C LYS A 46 1.17 -10.17 -4.52
N THR A 47 1.53 -11.32 -3.95
CA THR A 47 0.77 -11.96 -2.86
C THR A 47 0.70 -11.05 -1.64
N TYR A 48 1.85 -10.51 -1.20
CA TYR A 48 1.89 -9.57 -0.07
C TYR A 48 1.06 -8.31 -0.32
N ILE A 49 1.23 -7.67 -1.49
CA ILE A 49 0.49 -6.45 -1.82
C ILE A 49 -1.00 -6.71 -1.99
N LYS A 50 -1.40 -7.86 -2.54
CA LYS A 50 -2.81 -8.26 -2.59
C LYS A 50 -3.39 -8.39 -1.17
N CYS A 51 -2.72 -9.14 -0.29
CA CYS A 51 -3.14 -9.28 1.10
C CYS A 51 -3.27 -7.92 1.79
N MET A 52 -2.29 -7.03 1.61
CA MET A 52 -2.33 -5.67 2.15
C MET A 52 -3.55 -4.87 1.63
N LEU A 53 -3.83 -4.93 0.32
CA LEU A 53 -4.99 -4.24 -0.25
C LEU A 53 -6.32 -4.82 0.26
N GLU A 54 -6.38 -6.13 0.54
CA GLU A 54 -7.53 -6.78 1.17
C GLU A 54 -7.69 -6.33 2.63
N VAL A 55 -6.60 -6.28 3.41
CA VAL A 55 -6.58 -5.74 4.79
C VAL A 55 -7.02 -4.28 4.83
N PHE A 56 -6.64 -3.50 3.82
CA PHE A 56 -7.10 -2.11 3.69
C PHE A 56 -8.57 -2.01 3.25
N GLY A 57 -9.17 -3.09 2.77
CA GLY A 57 -10.52 -3.12 2.21
C GLY A 57 -10.60 -2.55 0.80
N TYR A 58 -9.45 -2.32 0.15
CA TYR A 58 -9.37 -1.79 -1.21
C TYR A 58 -9.47 -2.88 -2.27
N TRP A 59 -9.25 -4.13 -1.90
CA TRP A 59 -9.39 -5.26 -2.81
C TRP A 59 -10.53 -6.15 -2.33
N THR A 60 -11.49 -6.40 -3.22
CA THR A 60 -12.63 -7.28 -2.93
C THR A 60 -12.50 -8.58 -3.71
N GLY A 61 -13.11 -9.67 -3.22
CA GLY A 61 -13.03 -11.01 -3.82
C GLY A 61 -13.51 -11.17 -5.26
N ARG A 62 -13.94 -10.08 -5.93
CA ARG A 62 -14.19 -10.02 -7.38
C ARG A 62 -12.99 -9.51 -8.19
N GLU A 63 -11.80 -9.48 -7.60
CA GLU A 63 -10.57 -8.93 -8.19
C GLU A 63 -10.69 -7.46 -8.62
N LYS A 64 -11.59 -6.72 -7.95
CA LYS A 64 -11.87 -5.33 -8.26
C LYS A 64 -11.41 -4.43 -7.12
N PHE A 65 -10.67 -3.40 -7.50
CA PHE A 65 -10.31 -2.30 -6.63
C PHE A 65 -11.54 -1.50 -6.20
N ASP A 66 -11.71 -1.29 -4.91
CA ASP A 66 -12.81 -0.54 -4.31
C ASP A 66 -12.41 0.92 -4.10
N GLU A 67 -12.75 1.75 -5.08
CA GLU A 67 -12.54 3.19 -5.02
C GLU A 67 -13.30 3.86 -3.87
N GLN A 68 -14.46 3.32 -3.45
CA GLN A 68 -15.25 3.89 -2.35
C GLN A 68 -14.56 3.64 -1.00
N ALA A 69 -13.98 2.46 -0.82
CA ALA A 69 -13.17 2.15 0.36
C ALA A 69 -11.96 3.09 0.45
N LEU A 70 -11.26 3.36 -0.66
CA LEU A 70 -10.18 4.34 -0.72
C LEU A 70 -10.66 5.73 -0.28
N LEU A 71 -11.75 6.24 -0.87
CA LEU A 71 -12.28 7.57 -0.54
C LEU A 71 -12.71 7.70 0.91
N LYS A 72 -13.30 6.64 1.49
CA LYS A 72 -13.64 6.60 2.91
C LYS A 72 -12.41 6.85 3.79
N ASP A 73 -11.26 6.26 3.46
CA ASP A 73 -10.03 6.48 4.22
C ASP A 73 -9.47 7.90 4.03
N TYR A 74 -9.59 8.48 2.83
CA TYR A 74 -9.26 9.89 2.60
C TYR A 74 -10.09 10.82 3.49
N HIS A 75 -11.40 10.60 3.55
CA HIS A 75 -12.29 11.39 4.41
C HIS A 75 -11.94 11.23 5.89
N GLN A 76 -11.63 10.00 6.31
CA GLN A 76 -11.20 9.68 7.66
C GLN A 76 -9.84 10.29 8.05
N ALA A 77 -9.00 10.62 7.06
CA ALA A 77 -7.75 11.37 7.23
C ALA A 77 -7.94 12.89 7.13
N GLY A 78 -9.19 13.37 7.03
CA GLY A 78 -9.55 14.78 6.98
C GLY A 78 -9.47 15.41 5.58
N ILE A 79 -9.36 14.60 4.52
CA ILE A 79 -9.30 15.07 3.13
C ILE A 79 -10.65 14.82 2.47
N LYS A 80 -11.50 15.84 2.38
CA LYS A 80 -12.91 15.70 1.94
C LYS A 80 -13.18 16.25 0.54
N ASP A 81 -12.38 17.20 0.07
CA ASP A 81 -12.65 17.93 -1.18
C ASP A 81 -11.85 17.39 -2.38
N ARG A 82 -11.29 16.18 -2.27
CA ARG A 82 -10.40 15.59 -3.29
C ARG A 82 -10.94 14.36 -3.99
N ASP A 83 -12.16 13.92 -3.70
CA ASP A 83 -12.68 12.62 -4.18
C ASP A 83 -12.53 12.43 -5.70
N LYS A 84 -12.98 13.43 -6.46
CA LYS A 84 -12.86 13.42 -7.93
C LYS A 84 -11.40 13.29 -8.37
N ALA A 85 -10.51 14.09 -7.79
CA ALA A 85 -9.09 14.10 -8.15
C ALA A 85 -8.41 12.77 -7.81
N VAL A 86 -8.73 12.17 -6.65
CA VAL A 86 -8.19 10.88 -6.21
C VAL A 86 -8.62 9.77 -7.17
N VAL A 87 -9.91 9.68 -7.48
CA VAL A 87 -10.46 8.66 -8.38
C VAL A 87 -9.95 8.85 -9.80
N GLU A 88 -9.91 10.09 -10.32
CA GLU A 88 -9.38 10.37 -11.66
C GLU A 88 -7.89 10.04 -11.75
N SER A 89 -7.08 10.36 -10.73
CA SER A 89 -5.66 10.00 -10.66
C SER A 89 -5.48 8.48 -10.77
N TYR A 90 -6.21 7.71 -9.95
CA TYR A 90 -6.17 6.25 -9.98
C TYR A 90 -6.61 5.70 -11.34
N ARG A 91 -7.78 6.13 -11.84
CA ARG A 91 -8.35 5.64 -13.11
C ARG A 91 -7.46 5.95 -14.31
N ASN A 92 -6.87 7.15 -14.35
CA ASN A 92 -5.97 7.53 -15.44
C ASN A 92 -4.68 6.71 -15.40
N CYS A 93 -4.16 6.44 -14.20
CA CYS A 93 -3.00 5.57 -14.05
C CYS A 93 -3.29 4.13 -14.48
N ILE A 94 -4.37 3.52 -13.98
CA ILE A 94 -4.65 2.10 -14.26
C ILE A 94 -5.00 1.87 -15.73
N LYS A 95 -5.65 2.84 -16.39
CA LYS A 95 -5.91 2.82 -17.84
C LYS A 95 -4.62 2.68 -18.66
N ASN A 96 -3.53 3.30 -18.24
CA ASN A 96 -2.24 3.19 -18.95
C ASN A 96 -1.68 1.76 -18.92
N TYR A 97 -2.12 0.93 -17.99
CA TYR A 97 -1.76 -0.48 -17.90
C TYR A 97 -2.74 -1.43 -18.62
N GLY A 98 -3.86 -0.90 -19.15
CA GLY A 98 -5.01 -1.71 -19.57
C GLY A 98 -5.81 -2.25 -18.38
N PHE A 99 -6.87 -3.04 -18.65
CA PHE A 99 -7.57 -3.76 -17.59
C PHE A 99 -6.58 -4.71 -16.89
N SER A 100 -6.28 -4.47 -15.62
CA SER A 100 -5.30 -5.27 -14.89
C SER A 100 -5.75 -5.56 -13.47
N THR A 101 -5.71 -6.85 -13.13
CA THR A 101 -5.88 -7.39 -11.78
C THR A 101 -4.53 -7.61 -11.09
N ASN A 102 -3.44 -7.01 -11.60
CA ASN A 102 -2.13 -7.10 -10.95
C ASN A 102 -2.09 -6.13 -9.74
N PRO A 103 -1.95 -6.64 -8.50
CA PRO A 103 -1.95 -5.84 -7.28
C PRO A 103 -0.79 -4.84 -7.21
N MET A 104 0.37 -5.15 -7.82
CA MET A 104 1.51 -4.22 -7.89
C MET A 104 1.18 -2.98 -8.72
N LYS A 105 0.40 -3.12 -9.80
CA LYS A 105 -0.03 -1.98 -10.62
C LYS A 105 -1.08 -1.13 -9.91
N VAL A 106 -1.96 -1.77 -9.14
CA VAL A 106 -2.90 -1.07 -8.28
C VAL A 106 -2.16 -0.27 -7.21
N LEU A 107 -1.18 -0.90 -6.54
CA LEU A 107 -0.30 -0.20 -5.60
C LEU A 107 0.39 0.99 -6.27
N ASP A 108 0.94 0.80 -7.48
CA ASP A 108 1.59 1.89 -8.21
C ASP A 108 0.65 3.07 -8.42
N CYS A 109 -0.59 2.80 -8.83
CA CYS A 109 -1.55 3.85 -9.12
C CYS A 109 -2.09 4.57 -7.88
N VAL A 110 -2.34 3.88 -6.77
CA VAL A 110 -2.84 4.55 -5.55
C VAL A 110 -1.76 5.40 -4.88
N THR A 111 -0.50 4.97 -4.95
CA THR A 111 0.63 5.68 -4.35
C THR A 111 1.10 6.89 -5.17
N LYS A 112 0.58 7.10 -6.39
CA LYS A 112 0.81 8.33 -7.18
C LYS A 112 0.09 9.56 -6.62
N ASP A 113 -0.98 9.39 -5.85
CA ASP A 113 -1.58 10.53 -5.18
C ASP A 113 -0.73 10.95 -3.98
N LYS A 114 -0.35 12.23 -3.95
CA LYS A 114 0.52 12.82 -2.92
C LYS A 114 -0.02 12.69 -1.49
N ASP A 115 -1.33 12.56 -1.31
CA ASP A 115 -1.94 12.46 0.01
C ASP A 115 -2.08 11.01 0.48
N PHE A 116 -1.90 10.02 -0.41
CA PHE A 116 -2.00 8.61 -0.06
C PHE A 116 -1.13 8.22 1.14
N PRO A 117 0.14 8.65 1.25
CA PRO A 117 0.95 8.36 2.42
C PRO A 117 0.36 8.88 3.73
N LYS A 118 -0.22 10.09 3.72
CA LYS A 118 -0.91 10.68 4.88
C LYS A 118 -2.12 9.84 5.27
N VAL A 119 -2.89 9.37 4.28
CA VAL A 119 -4.07 8.52 4.49
C VAL A 119 -3.70 7.19 5.14
N ILE A 120 -2.71 6.49 4.58
CA ILE A 120 -2.24 5.20 5.13
C ILE A 120 -1.63 5.38 6.52
N ASN A 121 -0.85 6.45 6.75
CA ASN A 121 -0.32 6.74 8.06
C ASN A 121 -1.44 7.01 9.08
N ALA A 122 -2.48 7.78 8.73
CA ALA A 122 -3.62 8.00 9.61
C ALA A 122 -4.38 6.71 9.92
N LYS A 123 -4.52 5.82 8.94
CA LYS A 123 -5.13 4.49 9.13
C LYS A 123 -4.28 3.61 10.04
N ARG A 124 -2.96 3.57 9.84
CA ARG A 124 -1.99 2.92 10.73
C ARG A 124 -2.07 3.46 12.16
N GLU A 125 -2.19 4.78 12.34
CA GLU A 125 -2.26 5.36 13.69
C GLU A 125 -3.48 4.85 14.49
N LYS A 126 -4.59 4.58 13.79
CA LYS A 126 -5.83 3.99 14.36
C LYS A 126 -5.76 2.48 14.59
N ASN A 127 -4.79 1.78 13.99
CA ASN A 127 -4.61 0.34 14.10
C ASN A 127 -3.28 0.05 14.81
N SER A 128 -3.31 -0.05 16.15
CA SER A 128 -2.09 -0.24 16.95
C SER A 128 -1.28 -1.47 16.53
N HIS A 129 -1.94 -2.57 16.16
CA HIS A 129 -1.33 -3.79 15.67
C HIS A 129 -0.61 -3.66 14.31
N TRP A 130 -0.80 -2.54 13.59
CA TRP A 130 -0.04 -2.25 12.36
C TRP A 130 1.27 -1.51 12.62
N LYS A 131 1.59 -1.23 13.88
CA LYS A 131 2.82 -0.56 14.27
C LYS A 131 3.79 -1.65 14.73
N PRO A 132 4.94 -1.82 14.06
CA PRO A 132 5.95 -2.74 14.56
C PRO A 132 6.48 -2.22 15.90
N ASP A 133 6.65 -3.13 16.86
CA ASP A 133 7.45 -2.84 18.05
C ASP A 133 8.95 -2.79 17.69
N TRP A 134 9.77 -2.28 18.60
CA TRP A 134 11.21 -2.06 18.36
C TRP A 134 11.98 -3.33 17.95
N VAL A 135 11.55 -4.52 18.39
CA VAL A 135 12.15 -5.81 18.02
C VAL A 135 11.79 -6.22 16.59
N GLN A 136 10.63 -5.77 16.11
CA GLN A 136 10.09 -6.14 14.80
C GLN A 136 10.45 -5.12 13.73
N ALA A 137 10.74 -3.86 14.09
CA ALA A 137 10.98 -2.78 13.14
C ALA A 137 12.19 -3.05 12.24
N TYR A 138 11.96 -3.04 10.92
CA TYR A 138 12.98 -3.16 9.88
C TYR A 138 13.38 -1.81 9.29
N CYS A 139 12.63 -0.74 9.52
CA CYS A 139 12.92 0.56 8.93
C CYS A 139 13.61 1.54 9.91
N GLY A 140 13.86 1.10 11.14
CA GLY A 140 14.50 1.86 12.21
C GLY A 140 15.77 1.18 12.71
N GLY A 141 16.83 1.20 11.90
CA GLY A 141 18.15 0.70 12.29
C GLY A 141 19.10 0.66 11.09
N MET A 142 20.09 1.54 11.10
CA MET A 142 21.43 1.18 10.62
C MET A 142 22.16 0.47 11.76
#